data_AF-A0A7W9HL46-F1
#
_entry.id   AF-A0A7W9HL46-F1
#
_cell.length_a   1.000
_cell.length_b   1.000
_cell.length_c   1.000
_cell.angle_alpha   90.00
_cell.angle_beta   90.00
_cell.angle_gamma   90.00
#
_symmetry.space_group_name_H-M   'P 1'
#
loop_
_entity.id
_entity.type
_entity.pdbx_description
1 polymer ?
#
loop_
_entity_poly.entity_id
_entity_poly.type
_entity_poly.pdbx_seq_one_letter_code
_entity_poly.pdbx_strand_id
1 'polypeptide(L)'
;MIVEPTASRPSRTANMAAALASLDRIKRRGNLDTSRFDAVRSLFLPDDPGTDFTFWYSLVFRADAEPTVKVYLNPDVRGEAAAEGLVREALARTGFATGFRTMRDSAMTRPGLDRYSFFALDLVEQRQARVKVYISHHAAEVTDVTRAAKAARGVDVARVPDFCLLTGGSTGTFDKRPLISSYTFLDGDADAPSGYSLYVPIRDYVTDDEEARRRVLAVMAKYDLDPTRFDNALRTVARRPLDEGVGLIAHVSLRMGRPRPGVTVYLSSEAYDVATPRSISLAV
;
A
#
# COMPACT_ATOMS: atom_id res chain seq x y z
N MET A 1 -8.55 -7.44 3.82
CA MET A 1 -9.48 -6.29 3.94
C MET A 1 -8.74 -5.10 4.53
N ILE A 2 -9.05 -3.87 4.14
CA ILE A 2 -8.54 -2.63 4.76
C ILE A 2 -9.76 -1.87 5.31
N VAL A 3 -9.70 -1.41 6.55
CA VAL A 3 -10.82 -0.73 7.22
C VAL A 3 -10.35 0.41 8.10
N GLU A 4 -11.19 1.43 8.18
CA GLU A 4 -11.12 2.51 9.16
C GLU A 4 -12.28 2.37 10.14
N PRO A 5 -12.03 2.10 11.43
CA PRO A 5 -13.06 2.25 12.44
C PRO A 5 -13.40 3.72 12.63
N THR A 6 -14.64 4.10 12.35
CA THR A 6 -15.14 5.47 12.52
C THR A 6 -16.08 5.59 13.72
N ALA A 7 -16.16 6.78 14.30
CA ALA A 7 -17.15 7.10 15.32
C ALA A 7 -18.51 7.36 14.69
N SER A 8 -19.61 7.16 15.44
CA SER A 8 -20.96 7.47 14.97
C SER A 8 -21.16 8.94 14.59
N ARG A 9 -20.38 9.84 15.22
CA ARG A 9 -20.22 11.24 14.82
C ARG A 9 -18.76 11.44 14.44
N PRO A 10 -18.40 11.32 13.15
CA PRO A 10 -17.01 11.34 12.72
C PRO A 10 -16.36 12.70 12.97
N SER A 11 -15.17 12.66 13.56
CA SER A 11 -14.17 13.73 13.55
C SER A 11 -12.80 13.06 13.56
N ARG A 12 -11.73 13.79 13.23
CA ARG A 12 -10.38 13.19 13.17
C ARG A 12 -9.99 12.55 14.51
N THR A 13 -10.18 13.28 15.62
CA THR A 13 -9.96 12.79 16.97
C THR A 13 -10.90 11.64 17.34
N ALA A 14 -12.19 11.74 17.02
CA ALA A 14 -13.16 10.70 17.37
C ALA A 14 -12.92 9.39 16.60
N ASN A 15 -12.53 9.47 15.32
CA ASN A 15 -12.17 8.31 14.51
C ASN A 15 -10.88 7.67 15.01
N MET A 16 -9.86 8.46 15.36
CA MET A 16 -8.63 7.93 15.98
C MET A 16 -8.93 7.20 17.30
N ALA A 17 -9.79 7.78 18.15
CA ALA A 17 -10.22 7.15 19.40
C ALA A 17 -11.00 5.84 19.14
N ALA A 18 -11.90 5.82 18.16
CA ALA A 18 -12.63 4.61 17.76
C ALA A 18 -11.69 3.52 17.21
N ALA A 19 -10.69 3.91 16.43
CA ALA A 19 -9.65 3.02 15.93
C ALA A 19 -8.84 2.43 17.09
N LEU A 20 -8.40 3.22 18.07
CA LEU A 20 -7.69 2.73 19.26
C LEU A 20 -8.54 1.78 20.12
N ALA A 21 -9.80 2.15 20.38
CA ALA A 21 -10.72 1.28 21.12
C ALA A 21 -10.96 -0.07 20.40
N SER A 22 -10.89 -0.07 19.06
CA SER A 22 -10.93 -1.30 18.27
C SER A 22 -9.69 -2.16 18.47
N LEU A 23 -8.50 -1.55 18.54
CA LEU A 23 -7.26 -2.28 18.86
C LEU A 23 -7.38 -2.98 20.21
N ASP A 24 -7.82 -2.27 21.24
CA ASP A 24 -7.96 -2.81 22.60
C ASP A 24 -8.96 -3.96 22.67
N ARG A 25 -10.01 -3.93 21.86
CA ARG A 25 -10.96 -5.05 21.73
C ARG A 25 -10.33 -6.26 21.04
N ILE A 26 -9.53 -6.05 19.99
CA ILE A 26 -8.86 -7.15 19.30
C ILE A 26 -7.77 -7.76 20.19
N LYS A 27 -6.98 -6.94 20.89
CA LYS A 27 -5.95 -7.39 21.85
C LYS A 27 -6.52 -8.29 22.95
N ARG A 28 -7.75 -8.03 23.40
CA ARG A 28 -8.43 -8.88 24.41
C ARG A 28 -8.91 -10.25 23.89
N ARG A 29 -8.97 -10.44 22.57
CA ARG A 29 -9.53 -11.66 21.96
C ARG A 29 -8.49 -12.67 21.48
N GLY A 30 -7.22 -12.30 21.45
CA GLY A 30 -6.15 -13.17 20.98
C GLY A 30 -4.77 -12.57 21.20
N ASN A 31 -3.75 -13.32 20.77
CA ASN A 31 -2.36 -12.95 20.98
C ASN A 31 -1.90 -11.98 19.89
N LEU A 32 -2.13 -10.69 20.10
CA LEU A 32 -1.50 -9.62 19.31
C LEU A 32 -0.23 -9.15 20.01
N ASP A 33 0.88 -9.17 19.28
CA ASP A 33 2.10 -8.49 19.70
C ASP A 33 2.09 -7.05 19.16
N THR A 34 2.01 -6.09 20.08
CA THR A 34 1.99 -4.65 19.76
C THR A 34 3.28 -3.92 20.08
N SER A 35 4.35 -4.62 20.45
CA SER A 35 5.57 -4.00 21.00
C SER A 35 6.13 -2.89 20.09
N ARG A 36 6.25 -3.15 18.78
CA ARG A 36 6.67 -2.13 17.79
C ARG A 36 5.65 -1.01 17.59
N PHE A 37 4.35 -1.31 17.68
CA PHE A 37 3.32 -0.29 17.61
C PHE A 37 3.39 0.66 18.80
N ASP A 38 3.48 0.11 20.01
CA ASP A 38 3.55 0.88 21.24
C ASP A 38 4.80 1.80 21.27
N ALA A 39 5.93 1.34 20.71
CA ALA A 39 7.16 2.12 20.59
C ALA A 39 7.02 3.39 19.70
N VAL A 40 6.18 3.33 18.66
CA VAL A 40 6.01 4.44 17.70
C VAL A 40 4.70 5.19 17.86
N ARG A 41 3.78 4.70 18.70
CA ARG A 41 2.41 5.23 18.86
C ARG A 41 2.40 6.75 19.08
N SER A 42 3.25 7.26 19.96
CA SER A 42 3.31 8.70 20.30
C SER A 42 3.78 9.59 19.15
N LEU A 43 4.48 9.03 18.15
CA LEU A 43 4.90 9.77 16.96
C LEU A 43 3.69 10.05 16.06
N PHE A 44 2.86 9.03 15.84
CA PHE A 44 1.83 9.04 14.81
C PHE A 44 0.40 9.30 15.30
N LEU A 45 0.15 9.25 16.61
CA LEU A 45 -1.17 9.46 17.20
C LEU A 45 -1.15 10.68 18.14
N PRO A 46 -1.09 11.92 17.61
CA PRO A 46 -1.21 13.14 18.42
C PRO A 46 -2.65 13.34 18.91
N ASP A 47 -2.84 14.15 19.96
CA ASP A 47 -4.17 14.46 20.50
C ASP A 47 -5.08 15.15 19.48
N ASP A 48 -4.50 16.02 18.64
CA ASP A 48 -5.17 16.70 17.53
C ASP A 48 -4.50 16.34 16.18
N PRO A 49 -4.99 15.29 15.50
CA PRO A 49 -4.46 14.90 14.19
C PRO A 49 -4.82 15.92 13.11
N GLY A 50 -3.82 16.42 12.40
CA GLY A 50 -3.99 17.42 11.33
C GLY A 50 -4.55 16.89 10.01
N THR A 51 -4.82 15.58 9.92
CA THR A 51 -5.17 14.89 8.65
C THR A 51 -6.41 14.02 8.82
N ASP A 52 -7.14 13.81 7.73
CA ASP A 52 -8.40 13.07 7.77
C ASP A 52 -8.19 11.57 8.02
N PHE A 53 -7.08 11.00 7.53
CA PHE A 53 -6.64 9.64 7.85
C PHE A 53 -5.55 9.68 8.92
N THR A 54 -5.73 8.92 10.00
CA THR A 54 -4.69 8.75 11.04
C THR A 54 -4.32 7.28 11.28
N PHE A 55 -5.31 6.38 11.38
CA PHE A 55 -5.08 5.01 11.83
C PHE A 55 -6.04 4.00 11.17
N TRP A 56 -5.50 3.12 10.32
CA TRP A 56 -6.26 2.09 9.59
C TRP A 56 -5.76 0.70 9.94
N TYR A 57 -6.62 -0.28 9.71
CA TYR A 57 -6.32 -1.69 9.86
C TYR A 57 -6.28 -2.37 8.50
N SER A 58 -5.42 -3.36 8.37
CA SER A 58 -5.60 -4.45 7.42
C SER A 58 -5.77 -5.77 8.17
N LEU A 59 -6.89 -6.42 7.91
CA LEU A 59 -7.17 -7.79 8.36
C LEU A 59 -6.79 -8.75 7.25
N VAL A 60 -5.91 -9.70 7.56
CA VAL A 60 -5.32 -10.62 6.60
C VAL A 60 -5.72 -12.05 6.95
N PHE A 61 -6.50 -12.67 6.05
CA PHE A 61 -7.01 -14.03 6.18
C PHE A 61 -6.23 -14.98 5.26
N ARG A 62 -5.98 -16.20 5.72
CA ARG A 62 -5.38 -17.30 4.95
C ARG A 62 -6.17 -18.57 5.27
N ALA A 63 -6.25 -19.51 4.32
CA ALA A 63 -7.09 -20.71 4.44
C ALA A 63 -6.80 -21.51 5.72
N ASP A 64 -5.52 -21.61 6.11
CA ASP A 64 -5.07 -22.48 7.21
C ASP A 64 -4.26 -21.71 8.26
N ALA A 65 -4.58 -20.44 8.51
CA ALA A 65 -3.93 -19.67 9.56
C ALA A 65 -4.89 -18.70 10.26
N GLU A 66 -4.59 -18.39 11.52
CA GLU A 66 -5.32 -17.37 12.24
C GLU A 66 -5.26 -16.01 11.51
N PRO A 67 -6.34 -15.22 11.55
CA PRO A 67 -6.34 -13.88 10.99
C PRO A 67 -5.24 -13.03 11.63
N THR A 68 -4.37 -12.46 10.81
CA THR A 68 -3.33 -11.54 11.27
C THR A 68 -3.76 -10.10 11.08
N VAL A 69 -3.37 -9.23 12.00
CA VAL A 69 -3.67 -7.81 11.96
C VAL A 69 -2.43 -7.03 11.54
N LYS A 70 -2.62 -6.07 10.65
CA LYS A 70 -1.65 -5.06 10.32
C LYS A 70 -2.28 -3.69 10.54
N VAL A 71 -1.48 -2.71 10.94
CA VAL A 71 -1.93 -1.33 11.06
C VAL A 71 -1.20 -0.40 10.09
N TYR A 72 -1.83 0.71 9.75
CA TYR A 72 -1.29 1.78 8.91
C TYR A 72 -1.46 3.09 9.67
N LEU A 73 -0.37 3.85 9.73
CA LEU A 73 -0.23 5.14 10.39
C LEU A 73 0.10 6.18 9.32
N ASN A 74 -0.36 7.42 9.51
CA ASN A 74 -0.13 8.51 8.58
C ASN A 74 1.16 9.29 8.92
N PRO A 75 2.20 9.28 8.06
CA PRO A 75 3.39 10.11 8.24
C PRO A 75 3.13 11.63 8.28
N ASP A 76 2.07 12.10 7.60
CA ASP A 76 1.71 13.52 7.51
C ASP A 76 0.83 13.99 8.68
N VAL A 77 0.60 13.16 9.71
CA VAL A 77 -0.31 13.51 10.82
C VAL A 77 0.10 14.77 11.60
N ARG A 78 1.38 15.18 11.48
CA ARG A 78 1.95 16.42 12.03
C ARG A 78 2.38 17.42 10.95
N GLY A 79 1.85 17.27 9.72
CA GLY A 79 2.20 18.04 8.53
C GLY A 79 3.32 17.40 7.69
N GLU A 80 3.29 17.67 6.38
CA GLU A 80 4.20 17.08 5.38
C GLU A 80 5.69 17.32 5.73
N ALA A 81 6.03 18.52 6.22
CA ALA A 81 7.40 18.86 6.60
C ALA A 81 7.97 18.00 7.75
N ALA A 82 7.11 17.42 8.59
CA ALA A 82 7.52 16.58 9.70
C ALA A 82 7.69 15.10 9.30
N ALA A 83 7.11 14.68 8.17
CA ALA A 83 6.95 13.27 7.81
C ALA A 83 8.28 12.50 7.74
N GLU A 84 9.32 13.08 7.15
CA GLU A 84 10.65 12.43 7.08
C GLU A 84 11.22 12.17 8.49
N GLY A 85 11.13 13.17 9.38
CA GLY A 85 11.57 13.06 10.76
C GLY A 85 10.83 11.96 11.52
N LEU A 86 9.50 11.87 11.34
CA LEU A 86 8.65 10.85 11.95
C LEU A 86 9.04 9.45 11.45
N VAL A 87 9.19 9.26 10.14
CA VAL A 87 9.56 7.96 9.55
C VAL A 87 10.95 7.51 9.99
N ARG A 88 11.93 8.44 9.99
CA ARG A 88 13.30 8.16 10.46
C ARG A 88 13.30 7.69 11.91
N GLU A 89 12.63 8.42 12.80
CA GLU A 89 12.53 8.08 14.21
C GLU A 89 11.77 6.76 14.43
N ALA A 90 10.69 6.52 13.69
CA ALA A 90 9.91 5.29 13.78
C ALA A 90 10.73 4.06 13.34
N LEU A 91 11.51 4.17 12.27
CA LEU A 91 12.44 3.09 11.88
C LEU A 91 13.52 2.88 12.94
N ALA A 92 14.06 3.95 13.53
CA ALA A 92 15.04 3.82 14.61
C ALA A 92 14.47 3.06 15.82
N ARG A 93 13.28 3.45 16.30
CA ARG A 93 12.60 2.79 17.44
C ARG A 93 12.19 1.34 17.16
N THR A 94 12.10 0.95 15.90
CA THR A 94 11.73 -0.41 15.49
C THR A 94 12.93 -1.27 15.06
N GLY A 95 14.15 -0.73 15.14
CA GLY A 95 15.41 -1.46 14.90
C GLY A 95 16.03 -1.29 13.52
N PHE A 96 15.54 -0.35 12.70
CA PHE A 96 15.88 -0.19 11.28
C PHE A 96 16.49 1.17 10.93
N ALA A 97 17.21 1.79 11.88
CA ALA A 97 17.79 3.12 11.71
C ALA A 97 18.72 3.23 10.48
N THR A 98 19.58 2.23 10.24
CA THR A 98 20.53 2.27 9.12
C THR A 98 19.81 2.10 7.78
N GLY A 99 18.84 1.18 7.71
CA GLY A 99 18.00 0.95 6.53
C GLY A 99 17.19 2.15 6.05
N PHE A 100 16.90 3.12 6.94
CA PHE A 100 16.28 4.38 6.55
C PHE A 100 17.10 5.11 5.47
N ARG A 101 18.42 5.22 5.63
CA ARG A 101 19.27 5.97 4.71
C ARG A 101 19.25 5.38 3.30
N THR A 102 19.47 4.07 3.19
CA THR A 102 19.45 3.37 1.89
C THR A 102 18.11 3.51 1.17
N MET A 103 17.00 3.39 1.91
CA MET A 103 15.66 3.59 1.37
C MET A 103 15.44 5.04 0.93
N ARG A 104 15.73 6.01 1.79
CA ARG A 104 15.58 7.45 1.52
C ARG A 104 16.38 7.88 0.30
N ASP A 105 17.67 7.52 0.22
CA ASP A 105 18.55 7.94 -0.88
C ASP A 105 18.15 7.34 -2.24
N SER A 106 17.47 6.19 -2.22
CA SER A 106 16.94 5.56 -3.44
C SER A 106 15.52 5.99 -3.78
N ALA A 107 14.69 6.41 -2.82
CA ALA A 107 13.25 6.56 -3.03
C ALA A 107 12.74 8.00 -2.91
N MET A 108 13.48 8.87 -2.22
CA MET A 108 13.11 10.26 -1.93
C MET A 108 14.06 11.23 -2.64
N THR A 109 14.11 11.18 -3.96
CA THR A 109 15.08 11.96 -4.75
C THR A 109 14.44 13.08 -5.56
N ARG A 110 13.11 13.15 -5.59
CA ARG A 110 12.35 14.17 -6.32
C ARG A 110 11.57 15.02 -5.32
N PRO A 111 12.14 16.15 -4.86
CA PRO A 111 11.50 17.02 -3.86
C PRO A 111 10.06 17.41 -4.26
N GLY A 112 9.13 17.29 -3.33
CA GLY A 112 7.70 17.59 -3.53
C GLY A 112 6.91 16.53 -4.31
N LEU A 113 7.58 15.62 -5.02
CA LEU A 113 6.98 14.56 -5.83
C LEU A 113 7.07 13.18 -5.18
N ASP A 114 8.12 12.91 -4.38
CA ASP A 114 8.24 11.73 -3.53
C ASP A 114 7.73 12.06 -2.12
N ARG A 115 6.67 11.37 -1.66
CA ARG A 115 5.99 11.67 -0.39
C ARG A 115 5.74 10.42 0.45
N TYR A 116 6.04 10.46 1.74
CA TYR A 116 5.70 9.37 2.65
C TYR A 116 4.18 9.26 2.83
N SER A 117 3.60 8.10 2.51
CA SER A 117 2.12 7.93 2.53
C SER A 117 1.61 7.07 3.67
N PHE A 118 2.38 6.04 4.05
CA PHE A 118 1.98 5.15 5.14
C PHE A 118 3.22 4.62 5.88
N PHE A 119 3.11 4.52 7.20
CA PHE A 119 3.98 3.69 8.03
C PHE A 119 3.17 2.54 8.59
N ALA A 120 3.58 1.31 8.37
CA ALA A 120 2.71 0.16 8.60
C ALA A 120 3.42 -0.96 9.37
N LEU A 121 2.70 -1.59 10.28
CA LEU A 121 3.22 -2.59 11.22
C LEU A 121 2.33 -3.82 11.24
N ASP A 122 2.91 -5.01 11.03
CA ASP A 122 2.21 -6.25 11.37
C ASP A 122 2.19 -6.43 12.89
N LEU A 123 1.04 -6.77 13.46
CA LEU A 123 0.84 -7.01 14.89
C LEU A 123 0.89 -8.51 15.20
N VAL A 124 2.02 -9.11 14.84
CA VAL A 124 2.34 -10.54 15.05
C VAL A 124 3.68 -10.64 15.76
N GLU A 125 4.10 -11.86 16.13
CA GLU A 125 5.41 -12.11 16.76
C GLU A 125 6.55 -11.35 16.04
N GLN A 126 7.39 -10.65 16.81
CA GLN A 126 8.42 -9.74 16.28
C GLN A 126 9.31 -10.33 15.18
N ARG A 127 9.66 -11.61 15.26
CA ARG A 127 10.50 -12.31 14.26
C ARG A 127 9.84 -12.42 12.89
N GLN A 128 8.52 -12.41 12.85
CA GLN A 128 7.72 -12.47 11.63
C GLN A 128 7.14 -11.11 11.24
N ALA A 129 7.03 -10.19 12.20
CA ALA A 129 6.43 -8.89 12.01
C ALA A 129 7.24 -8.03 11.03
N ARG A 130 6.55 -7.50 10.03
CA ARG A 130 7.12 -6.54 9.08
C ARG A 130 6.88 -5.12 9.55
N VAL A 131 7.90 -4.29 9.38
CA VAL A 131 7.76 -2.83 9.33
C VAL A 131 7.77 -2.42 7.86
N LYS A 132 6.82 -1.58 7.45
CA LYS A 132 6.71 -1.12 6.07
C LYS A 132 6.60 0.39 5.98
N VAL A 133 7.42 0.98 5.11
CA VAL A 133 7.31 2.40 4.73
C VAL A 133 6.78 2.48 3.31
N TYR A 134 5.79 3.34 3.08
CA TYR A 134 5.18 3.56 1.77
C TYR A 134 5.48 4.96 1.27
N ILE A 135 5.81 5.08 -0.02
CA ILE A 135 6.13 6.34 -0.67
C ILE A 135 5.26 6.48 -1.92
N SER A 136 4.52 7.57 -2.02
CA SER A 136 3.85 8.00 -3.25
C SER A 136 4.85 8.74 -4.15
N HIS A 137 4.80 8.41 -5.42
CA HIS A 137 5.66 8.90 -6.49
C HIS A 137 4.77 9.64 -7.50
N HIS A 138 4.59 10.95 -7.29
CA HIS A 138 3.78 11.80 -8.15
C HIS A 138 4.47 12.09 -9.48
N ALA A 139 3.71 12.11 -10.57
CA ALA A 139 4.21 12.38 -11.92
C ALA A 139 5.44 11.54 -12.28
N ALA A 140 5.43 10.26 -11.90
CA ALA A 140 6.61 9.42 -11.97
C ALA A 140 6.79 8.75 -13.33
N GLU A 141 8.04 8.71 -13.79
CA GLU A 141 8.41 7.83 -14.90
C GLU A 141 8.71 6.42 -14.38
N VAL A 142 8.70 5.45 -15.30
CA VAL A 142 9.10 4.07 -15.01
C VAL A 142 10.54 3.99 -14.50
N THR A 143 11.43 4.84 -15.02
CA THR A 143 12.84 4.95 -14.61
C THR A 143 12.96 5.33 -13.13
N ASP A 144 12.10 6.21 -12.63
CA ASP A 144 12.09 6.65 -11.24
C ASP A 144 11.75 5.53 -10.27
N VAL A 145 10.66 4.79 -10.53
CA VAL A 145 10.25 3.68 -9.66
C VAL A 145 11.17 2.47 -9.80
N THR A 146 11.81 2.30 -10.95
CA THR A 146 12.86 1.29 -11.16
C THR A 146 14.09 1.63 -10.31
N ARG A 147 14.51 2.90 -10.27
CA ARG A 147 15.57 3.38 -9.37
C ARG A 147 15.17 3.20 -7.90
N ALA A 148 13.94 3.55 -7.54
CA ALA A 148 13.41 3.39 -6.19
C ALA A 148 13.39 1.93 -5.72
N ALA A 149 13.19 0.97 -6.63
CA ALA A 149 13.23 -0.46 -6.31
C ALA A 149 14.63 -0.96 -5.91
N LYS A 150 15.71 -0.30 -6.35
CA LYS A 150 17.11 -0.67 -6.04
C LYS A 150 17.46 -0.54 -4.55
N ALA A 151 16.64 0.15 -3.77
CA ALA A 151 16.84 0.25 -2.32
C ALA A 151 16.71 -1.10 -1.60
N ALA A 152 15.90 -2.02 -2.15
CA ALA A 152 15.65 -3.32 -1.53
C ALA A 152 16.65 -4.38 -2.01
N ARG A 153 17.18 -5.17 -1.08
CA ARG A 153 18.12 -6.25 -1.40
C ARG A 153 17.40 -7.45 -2.00
N GLY A 154 18.00 -8.06 -3.03
CA GLY A 154 17.52 -9.31 -3.61
C GLY A 154 16.20 -9.22 -4.37
N VAL A 155 15.76 -8.03 -4.76
CA VAL A 155 14.58 -7.84 -5.60
C VAL A 155 14.95 -7.83 -7.08
N ASP A 156 14.10 -8.42 -7.91
CA ASP A 156 14.27 -8.46 -9.35
C ASP A 156 13.76 -7.15 -9.98
N VAL A 157 14.60 -6.11 -9.92
CA VAL A 157 14.30 -4.75 -10.40
C VAL A 157 13.93 -4.74 -11.89
N ALA A 158 14.41 -5.71 -12.68
CA ALA A 158 14.12 -5.80 -14.11
C ALA A 158 12.64 -6.08 -14.41
N ARG A 159 11.84 -6.52 -13.42
CA ARG A 159 10.40 -6.71 -13.58
C ARG A 159 9.59 -5.41 -13.54
N VAL A 160 10.16 -4.32 -13.02
CA VAL A 160 9.42 -3.07 -12.81
C VAL A 160 8.91 -2.48 -14.13
N PRO A 161 9.72 -2.34 -15.20
CA PRO A 161 9.23 -1.76 -16.46
C PRO A 161 8.07 -2.53 -17.08
N ASP A 162 8.19 -3.85 -17.18
CA ASP A 162 7.14 -4.72 -17.72
C ASP A 162 5.84 -4.61 -16.90
N PHE A 163 5.95 -4.57 -15.57
CA PHE A 163 4.79 -4.41 -14.71
C PHE A 163 4.08 -3.07 -14.90
N CYS A 164 4.85 -1.98 -14.99
CA CYS A 164 4.30 -0.65 -15.29
C CYS A 164 3.62 -0.62 -16.65
N LEU A 165 4.25 -1.18 -17.68
CA LEU A 165 3.67 -1.22 -19.03
C LEU A 165 2.35 -2.01 -19.06
N LEU A 166 2.31 -3.19 -18.44
CA LEU A 166 1.11 -4.05 -18.45
C LEU A 166 -0.07 -3.43 -17.68
N THR A 167 0.20 -2.68 -16.61
CA THR A 167 -0.84 -2.10 -15.75
C THR A 167 -1.23 -0.68 -16.16
N GLY A 168 -0.26 0.17 -16.48
CA GLY A 168 -0.46 1.56 -16.88
C GLY A 168 -0.69 1.77 -18.38
N GLY A 169 -0.24 0.84 -19.23
CA GLY A 169 -0.18 1.04 -20.68
C GLY A 169 1.02 1.88 -21.09
N SER A 170 1.03 2.37 -22.33
CA SER A 170 2.11 3.20 -22.89
C SER A 170 2.01 4.68 -22.50
N THR A 171 1.71 4.97 -21.24
CA THR A 171 1.47 6.35 -20.76
C THR A 171 2.73 7.21 -20.71
N GLY A 172 3.92 6.58 -20.67
CA GLY A 172 5.21 7.23 -20.47
C GLY A 172 5.40 7.69 -19.01
N THR A 173 4.54 8.60 -18.56
CA THR A 173 4.51 9.14 -17.19
C THR A 173 3.23 8.73 -16.47
N PHE A 174 3.33 8.49 -15.16
CA PHE A 174 2.18 8.27 -14.26
C PHE A 174 1.81 9.59 -13.58
N ASP A 175 1.00 10.41 -14.26
CA ASP A 175 0.67 11.80 -13.93
C ASP A 175 -0.71 12.02 -13.25
N LYS A 176 -1.57 11.00 -13.25
CA LYS A 176 -2.84 10.96 -12.49
C LYS A 176 -2.58 10.59 -11.02
N ARG A 177 -3.29 9.59 -10.47
CA ARG A 177 -2.95 9.06 -9.14
C ARG A 177 -1.51 8.50 -9.14
N PRO A 178 -0.71 8.81 -8.10
CA PRO A 178 0.69 8.46 -8.06
C PRO A 178 0.88 6.94 -8.00
N LEU A 179 1.99 6.48 -8.59
CA LEU A 179 2.54 5.18 -8.23
C LEU A 179 2.90 5.17 -6.75
N ILE A 180 2.73 4.04 -6.06
CA ILE A 180 3.15 3.91 -4.66
C ILE A 180 4.16 2.80 -4.58
N SER A 181 5.29 3.01 -3.90
CA SER A 181 6.20 1.95 -3.50
C SER A 181 6.02 1.62 -2.02
N SER A 182 6.37 0.39 -1.62
CA SER A 182 6.56 0.06 -0.21
C SER A 182 7.84 -0.71 0.02
N TYR A 183 8.53 -0.39 1.10
CA TYR A 183 9.76 -1.00 1.55
C TYR A 183 9.48 -1.83 2.79
N THR A 184 9.91 -3.09 2.78
CA THR A 184 9.66 -4.04 3.86
C THR A 184 10.94 -4.31 4.62
N PHE A 185 10.91 -4.07 5.92
CA PHE A 185 11.96 -4.42 6.87
C PHE A 185 11.49 -5.59 7.72
N LEU A 186 12.32 -6.63 7.76
CA LEU A 186 12.20 -7.82 8.59
C LEU A 186 13.31 -7.83 9.65
N ASP A 187 13.15 -8.65 10.69
CA ASP A 187 14.24 -8.89 11.63
C ASP A 187 15.52 -9.34 10.88
N GLY A 188 16.66 -8.71 11.23
CA GLY A 188 17.93 -8.84 10.51
C GLY A 188 18.17 -7.89 9.34
N ASP A 189 17.18 -7.11 8.89
CA ASP A 189 17.33 -6.11 7.82
C ASP A 189 17.95 -4.79 8.33
N ALA A 190 19.17 -4.85 8.87
CA ALA A 190 19.81 -3.69 9.49
C ALA A 190 20.04 -2.54 8.48
N ASP A 191 20.61 -2.86 7.32
CA ASP A 191 21.15 -1.86 6.40
C ASP A 191 20.22 -1.46 5.26
N ALA A 192 19.26 -2.31 4.91
CA ALA A 192 18.40 -2.11 3.74
C ALA A 192 17.15 -3.00 3.83
N PRO A 193 16.02 -2.57 3.27
CA PRO A 193 14.82 -3.40 3.21
C PRO A 193 15.06 -4.67 2.38
N SER A 194 14.47 -5.80 2.79
CA SER A 194 14.54 -7.07 2.04
C SER A 194 13.35 -7.29 1.10
N GLY A 195 12.36 -6.39 1.13
CA GLY A 195 11.20 -6.45 0.25
C GLY A 195 10.85 -5.10 -0.34
N TYR A 196 10.39 -5.13 -1.58
CA TYR A 196 9.85 -3.98 -2.30
C TYR A 196 8.49 -4.35 -2.87
N SER A 197 7.56 -3.42 -2.93
CA SER A 197 6.32 -3.60 -3.68
C SER A 197 5.97 -2.32 -4.43
N LEU A 198 5.58 -2.45 -5.69
CA LEU A 198 5.07 -1.35 -6.49
C LEU A 198 3.57 -1.52 -6.65
N TYR A 199 2.81 -0.46 -6.37
CA TYR A 199 1.36 -0.39 -6.48
C TYR A 199 1.01 0.60 -7.60
N VAL A 200 0.31 0.11 -8.61
CA VAL A 200 -0.22 0.92 -9.70
C VAL A 200 -1.71 1.15 -9.44
N PRO A 201 -2.18 2.41 -9.36
CA PRO A 201 -3.60 2.73 -9.28
C PRO A 201 -4.25 2.56 -10.66
N ILE A 202 -4.34 1.30 -11.12
CA ILE A 202 -4.79 0.92 -12.48
C ILE A 202 -6.08 1.61 -12.89
N ARG A 203 -7.00 1.83 -11.95
CA ARG A 203 -8.29 2.50 -12.17
C ARG A 203 -8.18 3.88 -12.80
N ASP A 204 -7.03 4.55 -12.75
CA ASP A 204 -6.83 5.87 -13.35
C ASP A 204 -6.26 5.79 -14.78
N TYR A 205 -5.80 4.62 -15.20
CA TYR A 205 -5.08 4.39 -16.45
C TYR A 205 -5.81 3.47 -17.43
N VAL A 206 -7.11 3.27 -17.20
CA VAL A 206 -8.02 2.44 -17.99
C VAL A 206 -9.31 3.20 -18.29
N THR A 207 -10.09 2.76 -19.27
CA THR A 207 -11.44 3.28 -19.55
C THR A 207 -12.45 2.80 -18.53
N ASP A 208 -12.42 1.52 -18.22
CA ASP A 208 -13.39 0.77 -17.42
C ASP A 208 -12.73 -0.44 -16.74
N ASP A 209 -13.49 -1.18 -15.94
CA ASP A 209 -12.96 -2.35 -15.23
C ASP A 209 -12.82 -3.60 -16.11
N GLU A 210 -13.41 -3.64 -17.31
CA GLU A 210 -13.17 -4.72 -18.28
C GLU A 210 -11.74 -4.60 -18.83
N GLU A 211 -11.32 -3.38 -19.19
CA GLU A 211 -9.94 -3.10 -19.52
C GLU A 211 -9.00 -3.41 -18.34
N ALA A 212 -9.36 -2.97 -17.13
CA ALA A 212 -8.56 -3.26 -15.94
C ALA A 212 -8.37 -4.76 -15.72
N ARG A 213 -9.44 -5.56 -15.87
CA ARG A 213 -9.40 -7.01 -15.78
C ARG A 213 -8.46 -7.60 -16.81
N ARG A 214 -8.58 -7.21 -18.09
CA ARG A 214 -7.69 -7.70 -19.17
C ARG A 214 -6.21 -7.43 -18.86
N ARG A 215 -5.89 -6.25 -18.34
CA ARG A 215 -4.52 -5.89 -17.92
C ARG A 215 -4.03 -6.72 -16.74
N VAL A 216 -4.88 -6.98 -15.74
CA VAL A 216 -4.56 -7.90 -14.63
C VAL A 216 -4.27 -9.32 -15.13
N LEU A 217 -5.08 -9.84 -16.05
CA LEU A 217 -4.86 -11.16 -16.64
C LEU A 217 -3.54 -11.23 -17.41
N ALA A 218 -3.18 -10.16 -18.15
CA ALA A 218 -1.89 -10.07 -18.81
C ALA A 218 -0.71 -10.08 -17.83
N VAL A 219 -0.84 -9.40 -16.68
CA VAL A 219 0.14 -9.48 -15.57
C VAL A 219 0.24 -10.90 -15.03
N MET A 220 -0.89 -11.58 -14.80
CA MET A 220 -0.90 -12.95 -14.30
C MET A 220 -0.23 -13.92 -15.28
N ALA A 221 -0.53 -13.81 -16.58
CA ALA A 221 0.13 -14.59 -17.63
C ALA A 221 1.65 -14.31 -17.69
N LYS A 222 2.07 -13.04 -17.60
CA LYS A 222 3.49 -12.67 -17.61
C LYS A 222 4.28 -13.30 -16.45
N TYR A 223 3.65 -13.50 -15.30
CA TYR A 223 4.27 -14.05 -14.10
C TYR A 223 3.86 -15.49 -13.77
N ASP A 224 3.24 -16.20 -14.72
CA ASP A 224 2.80 -17.59 -14.59
C ASP A 224 1.92 -17.83 -13.34
N LEU A 225 0.93 -16.95 -13.15
CA LEU A 225 -0.02 -17.01 -12.04
C LEU A 225 -1.38 -17.49 -12.52
N ASP A 226 -1.98 -18.44 -11.78
CA ASP A 226 -3.35 -18.90 -12.02
C ASP A 226 -4.37 -17.76 -11.81
N PRO A 227 -5.13 -17.36 -12.85
CA PRO A 227 -6.11 -16.28 -12.74
C PRO A 227 -7.41 -16.70 -12.03
N THR A 228 -7.66 -17.99 -11.83
CA THR A 228 -8.95 -18.52 -11.36
C THR A 228 -9.41 -17.87 -10.04
N ARG A 229 -8.48 -17.69 -9.10
CA ARG A 229 -8.79 -17.06 -7.80
C ARG A 229 -9.17 -15.58 -7.94
N PHE A 230 -8.50 -14.88 -8.85
CA PHE A 230 -8.82 -13.48 -9.12
C PHE A 230 -10.18 -13.35 -9.80
N ASP A 231 -10.46 -14.15 -10.84
CA ASP A 231 -11.74 -14.11 -11.54
C ASP A 231 -12.90 -14.46 -10.61
N ASN A 232 -12.74 -15.45 -9.73
CA ASN A 232 -13.75 -15.79 -8.73
C ASN A 232 -13.97 -14.65 -7.73
N ALA A 233 -12.90 -14.02 -7.24
CA ALA A 233 -13.02 -12.87 -6.34
C ALA A 233 -13.71 -11.68 -7.01
N LEU A 234 -13.33 -11.36 -8.26
CA LEU A 234 -13.92 -10.28 -9.03
C LEU A 234 -15.41 -10.51 -9.26
N ARG A 235 -15.80 -11.71 -9.72
CA ARG A 235 -17.22 -12.11 -9.87
C ARG A 235 -18.01 -12.02 -8.57
N THR A 236 -17.39 -12.28 -7.43
CA THR A 236 -18.06 -12.24 -6.12
C THR A 236 -18.29 -10.81 -5.65
N VAL A 237 -17.38 -9.88 -5.97
CA VAL A 237 -17.46 -8.48 -5.51
C VAL A 237 -18.22 -7.61 -6.50
N ALA A 238 -18.10 -7.86 -7.81
CA ALA A 238 -18.77 -7.09 -8.85
C ALA A 238 -20.30 -7.16 -8.70
N ARG A 239 -20.95 -5.99 -8.75
CA ARG A 239 -22.42 -5.84 -8.68
C ARG A 239 -23.03 -5.28 -9.96
N ARG A 240 -22.20 -5.13 -10.98
CA ARG A 240 -22.50 -4.54 -12.29
C ARG A 240 -21.62 -5.18 -13.37
N PRO A 241 -21.95 -5.04 -14.66
CA PRO A 241 -21.02 -5.24 -15.75
C PRO A 241 -19.73 -4.41 -15.58
N LEU A 242 -18.60 -4.96 -16.02
CA LEU A 242 -17.29 -4.35 -15.80
C LEU A 242 -17.05 -3.12 -16.70
N ASP A 243 -17.70 -3.07 -17.87
CA ASP A 243 -17.66 -1.97 -18.83
C ASP A 243 -18.59 -0.79 -18.46
N GLU A 244 -19.52 -0.98 -17.52
CA GLU A 244 -20.45 0.06 -17.06
C GLU A 244 -19.88 0.97 -15.95
N GLY A 245 -18.61 0.79 -15.57
CA GLY A 245 -17.97 1.65 -14.57
C GLY A 245 -16.47 1.41 -14.45
N VAL A 246 -15.80 2.27 -13.69
CA VAL A 246 -14.36 2.17 -13.44
C VAL A 246 -14.03 2.33 -11.96
N GLY A 247 -13.07 1.55 -11.47
CA GLY A 247 -12.55 1.66 -10.11
C GLY A 247 -12.89 0.50 -9.19
N LEU A 248 -13.64 -0.51 -9.67
CA LEU A 248 -13.79 -1.78 -8.99
C LEU A 248 -12.41 -2.41 -8.76
N ILE A 249 -11.56 -2.47 -9.79
CA ILE A 249 -10.15 -2.88 -9.69
C ILE A 249 -9.32 -1.62 -9.39
N ALA A 250 -9.21 -1.29 -8.11
CA ALA A 250 -8.62 -0.02 -7.67
C ALA A 250 -7.11 0.06 -7.91
N HIS A 251 -6.38 -0.99 -7.53
CA HIS A 251 -4.93 -1.07 -7.67
C HIS A 251 -4.49 -2.49 -8.00
N VAL A 252 -3.33 -2.61 -8.63
CA VAL A 252 -2.59 -3.86 -8.79
C VAL A 252 -1.20 -3.64 -8.24
N SER A 253 -0.66 -4.60 -7.48
CA SER A 253 0.68 -4.49 -6.93
C SER A 253 1.56 -5.67 -7.26
N LEU A 254 2.80 -5.41 -7.64
CA LEU A 254 3.87 -6.40 -7.72
C LEU A 254 4.69 -6.37 -6.43
N ARG A 255 4.75 -7.50 -5.71
CA ARG A 255 5.57 -7.69 -4.52
C ARG A 255 6.82 -8.49 -4.89
N MET A 256 7.99 -8.00 -4.49
CA MET A 256 9.29 -8.58 -4.79
C MET A 256 10.12 -8.71 -3.51
N GLY A 257 11.02 -9.69 -3.47
CA GLY A 257 11.83 -9.98 -2.31
C GLY A 257 11.06 -10.67 -1.18
N ARG A 258 11.64 -10.63 0.01
CA ARG A 258 11.12 -11.31 1.20
C ARG A 258 9.96 -10.52 1.83
N PRO A 259 9.05 -11.20 2.57
CA PRO A 259 8.99 -12.64 2.77
C PRO A 259 8.15 -13.37 1.71
N ARG A 260 7.33 -12.67 0.93
CA ARG A 260 6.39 -13.29 -0.02
C ARG A 260 6.23 -12.44 -1.30
N PRO A 261 6.89 -12.82 -2.41
CA PRO A 261 6.68 -12.18 -3.69
C PRO A 261 5.31 -12.54 -4.31
N GLY A 262 4.91 -11.82 -5.35
CA GLY A 262 3.73 -12.11 -6.16
C GLY A 262 2.82 -10.91 -6.37
N VAL A 263 1.65 -11.12 -6.97
CA VAL A 263 0.71 -10.03 -7.34
C VAL A 263 -0.45 -9.90 -6.35
N THR A 264 -0.87 -8.67 -6.05
CA THR A 264 -2.11 -8.38 -5.28
C THR A 264 -3.03 -7.51 -6.13
N VAL A 265 -4.31 -7.85 -6.15
CA VAL A 265 -5.37 -7.03 -6.78
C VAL A 265 -6.24 -6.46 -5.66
N TYR A 266 -6.52 -5.15 -5.74
CA TYR A 266 -7.32 -4.43 -4.75
C TYR A 266 -8.70 -4.16 -5.33
N LEU A 267 -9.74 -4.71 -4.69
CA LEU A 267 -11.12 -4.57 -5.12
C LEU A 267 -11.86 -3.57 -4.23
N SER A 268 -12.50 -2.57 -4.84
CA SER A 268 -13.38 -1.61 -4.17
C SER A 268 -14.69 -2.27 -3.76
N SER A 269 -15.31 -1.78 -2.67
CA SER A 269 -16.64 -2.26 -2.26
C SER A 269 -17.79 -1.65 -3.06
N GLU A 270 -17.56 -0.49 -3.69
CA GLU A 270 -18.58 0.31 -4.41
C GLU A 270 -19.87 0.51 -3.61
N ALA A 271 -19.75 0.61 -2.28
CA ALA A 271 -20.91 0.63 -1.37
C ALA A 271 -21.77 1.90 -1.48
N TYR A 272 -21.21 2.98 -2.04
CA TYR A 272 -21.87 4.29 -2.11
C TYR A 272 -22.07 4.76 -3.54
N ASP A 273 -21.10 4.54 -4.42
CA ASP A 273 -21.13 5.03 -5.78
C ASP A 273 -20.23 4.20 -6.69
N VAL A 274 -20.49 4.30 -8.00
CA VAL A 274 -19.71 3.72 -9.08
C VAL A 274 -19.27 4.86 -9.99
N ALA A 275 -17.95 5.01 -10.20
CA ALA A 275 -17.47 6.02 -11.14
C ALA A 275 -17.77 5.60 -12.58
N THR A 276 -18.23 6.55 -13.40
CA THR A 276 -18.58 6.31 -14.81
C THR A 276 -17.35 5.92 -15.63
N PRO A 277 -17.50 5.06 -16.65
CA PRO A 277 -16.43 4.77 -17.60
C PRO A 277 -15.87 6.04 -18.23
N ARG A 278 -14.58 6.02 -18.58
CA ARG A 278 -13.95 7.13 -19.30
C ARG A 278 -14.13 6.94 -20.81
N SER A 279 -14.52 8.01 -21.49
CA SER A 279 -14.57 8.03 -22.95
C SER A 279 -13.18 7.78 -23.53
N ILE A 280 -13.10 6.92 -24.55
CA ILE A 280 -11.92 6.81 -25.40
C ILE A 280 -11.83 8.12 -26.17
N SER A 281 -10.94 9.02 -25.77
CA SER A 281 -10.56 10.12 -26.65
C SER A 281 -9.70 9.51 -27.74
N LEU A 282 -10.29 9.29 -28.93
CA LEU A 282 -9.49 9.09 -30.14
C LEU A 282 -8.73 10.40 -30.34
N ALA A 283 -7.44 10.41 -29.99
CA ALA A 283 -6.55 11.46 -30.43
C ALA A 283 -6.52 11.38 -31.96
N VAL A 284 -7.10 12.37 -32.62
CA VAL A 284 -7.00 12.60 -34.06
C VAL A 284 -5.64 13.19 -34.38
#